data_AF-A0A3B0W6V0-F1
#
_entry.id   AF-A0A3B0W6V0-F1
#
_cell.length_a   1.000
_cell.length_b   1.000
_cell.length_c   1.000
_cell.angle_alpha   90.00
_cell.angle_beta   90.00
_cell.angle_gamma   90.00
#
_symmetry.space_group_name_H-M   'P 1'
#
loop_
_entity.id
_entity.type
_entity.pdbx_description
1 polymer ?
#
loop_
_entity_poly.entity_id
_entity_poly.type
_entity_poly.pdbx_seq_one_letter_code
_entity_poly.pdbx_strand_id
1 'polypeptide(L)'
;MIAPFTAVHAQPNTINDSYPLDTAIWQNLNIPVCWENIGESPAKRASVENAVQATWEANSQVDFTGWGQCPNGNFAGIRIGIEDNARLGPHTKGMGTEMKGRPNGMMLNFTQENWGQRCTALYGLQTCIEWIAIHEFGHALAFGHEQKRDDTPFECSSRMEPGGGGQGNVIFTEWDQNSIMNYCSPNYNGHGRLSAIDILTVQAYYGRIPTYSTAKTLQIPVVRVGGSNYSASLSDLDGDGRFTLDAFASTTNQSSKPAVYDSSSLKLNLPLVKVVNGSNKVISLYSAIMQRHADGTLTILSTTQVQPVPETH
;
A
#
# COMPACT_ATOMS: atom_id res chain seq x y z
N MET A 1 -33.27 8.22 -9.76
CA MET A 1 -33.02 7.21 -8.72
C MET A 1 -31.60 6.71 -8.93
N ILE A 2 -30.71 7.02 -8.00
CA ILE A 2 -29.31 6.57 -8.01
C ILE A 2 -29.25 5.39 -7.05
N ALA A 3 -28.62 4.28 -7.44
CA ALA A 3 -28.56 3.10 -6.59
C ALA A 3 -27.71 3.38 -5.34
N PRO A 4 -28.18 3.07 -4.12
CA PRO A 4 -27.31 3.01 -2.96
C PRO A 4 -26.30 1.87 -3.14
N PHE A 5 -25.16 1.93 -2.45
CA PHE A 5 -24.14 0.87 -2.47
C PHE A 5 -24.71 -0.48 -2.01
N THR A 6 -25.18 -1.30 -2.96
CA THR A 6 -25.72 -2.64 -2.69
C THR A 6 -24.63 -3.69 -2.84
N ALA A 7 -24.07 -4.12 -1.70
CA ALA A 7 -23.21 -5.29 -1.63
C ALA A 7 -24.02 -6.57 -1.86
N VAL A 8 -23.82 -7.22 -3.00
CA VAL A 8 -24.38 -8.55 -3.29
C VAL A 8 -23.67 -9.58 -2.41
N HIS A 9 -24.43 -10.40 -1.68
CA HIS A 9 -23.89 -11.50 -0.90
C HIS A 9 -23.48 -12.67 -1.82
N ALA A 10 -22.23 -13.12 -1.72
CA ALA A 10 -21.76 -14.39 -2.28
C ALA A 10 -21.06 -15.23 -1.19
N GLN A 11 -21.16 -16.56 -1.31
CA GLN A 11 -20.66 -17.56 -0.36
C GLN A 11 -19.14 -17.76 -0.47
N PRO A 12 -18.47 -18.33 0.56
CA PRO A 12 -17.02 -18.36 0.62
C PRO A 12 -16.43 -19.43 -0.30
N ASN A 13 -15.88 -19.00 -1.42
CA ASN A 13 -14.77 -19.68 -2.09
C ASN A 13 -13.64 -18.67 -2.29
N THR A 14 -12.42 -19.19 -2.31
CA THR A 14 -11.15 -18.45 -2.48
C THR A 14 -11.06 -17.74 -3.83
N ILE A 15 -10.04 -16.86 -3.96
CA ILE A 15 -9.54 -16.18 -5.18
C ILE A 15 -10.05 -14.72 -5.31
N ASN A 16 -9.19 -13.78 -5.71
CA ASN A 16 -9.20 -13.12 -7.05
C ASN A 16 -8.55 -11.73 -7.10
N ASP A 17 -7.59 -11.61 -8.02
CA ASP A 17 -6.83 -10.43 -8.50
C ASP A 17 -5.64 -9.87 -7.63
N SER A 18 -5.57 -8.57 -7.28
CA SER A 18 -4.40 -7.80 -6.74
C SER A 18 -3.76 -8.19 -5.39
N TYR A 19 -2.51 -7.78 -5.12
CA TYR A 19 -1.64 -8.60 -4.24
C TYR A 19 -1.09 -8.06 -2.90
N PRO A 20 -1.71 -7.12 -2.15
CA PRO A 20 -1.42 -6.99 -0.72
C PRO A 20 -1.86 -8.24 0.08
N LEU A 21 -1.08 -8.67 1.06
CA LEU A 21 -1.47 -9.62 2.11
C LEU A 21 -2.08 -8.84 3.27
N ASP A 22 -3.41 -8.69 3.29
CA ASP A 22 -4.11 -7.78 4.19
C ASP A 22 -3.96 -8.11 5.68
N THR A 23 -3.84 -9.40 6.01
CA THR A 23 -3.58 -9.93 7.35
C THR A 23 -2.20 -9.55 7.88
N ALA A 24 -1.28 -9.13 7.01
CA ALA A 24 0.10 -8.78 7.35
C ALA A 24 0.36 -7.25 7.31
N ILE A 25 -0.65 -6.42 7.08
CA ILE A 25 -0.51 -4.96 7.02
C ILE A 25 -0.09 -4.38 8.38
N TRP A 26 0.93 -3.52 8.39
CA TRP A 26 1.38 -2.84 9.61
C TRP A 26 0.33 -1.83 10.11
N GLN A 27 -0.12 -2.03 11.35
CA GLN A 27 -1.06 -1.11 12.01
C GLN A 27 -0.38 0.17 12.53
N ASN A 28 0.93 0.10 12.81
CA ASN A 28 1.75 1.28 13.04
C ASN A 28 2.45 1.67 11.74
N LEU A 29 2.42 2.96 11.42
CA LEU A 29 3.03 3.49 10.19
C LEU A 29 4.51 3.81 10.37
N ASN A 30 4.94 4.08 11.61
CA ASN A 30 6.35 4.09 11.94
C ASN A 30 6.81 2.62 12.08
N ILE A 31 7.61 2.14 11.12
CA ILE A 31 8.05 0.75 11.02
C ILE A 31 9.56 0.72 11.29
N PRO A 32 10.03 0.21 12.44
CA PRO A 32 11.46 0.12 12.71
C PRO A 32 12.16 -0.81 11.71
N VAL A 33 13.34 -0.41 11.25
CA VAL A 33 14.25 -1.20 10.42
C VAL A 33 15.66 -1.14 11.01
N CYS A 34 16.44 -2.18 10.77
CA CYS A 34 17.84 -2.23 11.19
C CYS A 34 18.65 -3.17 10.31
N TRP A 35 19.97 -2.99 10.28
CA TRP A 35 20.91 -3.85 9.57
C TRP A 35 21.52 -4.88 10.51
N GLU A 36 21.48 -6.16 10.13
CA GLU A 36 22.20 -7.20 10.87
C GLU A 36 23.71 -7.11 10.58
N ASN A 37 24.06 -6.70 9.35
CA ASN A 37 25.43 -6.53 8.85
C ASN A 37 25.82 -5.03 8.71
N ILE A 38 25.82 -4.23 9.79
CA ILE A 38 26.07 -2.76 9.67
C ILE A 38 27.45 -2.39 9.09
N GLY A 39 28.43 -3.30 9.21
CA GLY A 39 29.79 -3.13 8.69
C GLY A 39 29.86 -3.13 7.15
N GLU A 40 28.81 -3.58 6.48
CA GLU A 40 28.67 -3.47 5.03
C GLU A 40 28.52 -2.01 4.57
N SER A 41 28.88 -1.80 3.29
CA SER A 41 29.02 -0.50 2.63
C SER A 41 28.01 0.56 3.10
N PRO A 42 28.44 1.56 3.90
CA PRO A 42 27.55 2.61 4.40
C PRO A 42 26.88 3.41 3.28
N ALA A 43 27.57 3.61 2.15
CA ALA A 43 27.02 4.28 0.98
C ALA A 43 25.83 3.52 0.38
N LYS A 44 25.95 2.20 0.19
CA LYS A 44 24.85 1.37 -0.34
C LYS A 44 23.66 1.32 0.62
N ARG A 45 23.90 1.27 1.94
CA ARG A 45 22.84 1.37 2.96
C ARG A 45 22.10 2.71 2.90
N ALA A 46 22.82 3.82 2.77
CA ALA A 46 22.22 5.14 2.62
C ALA A 46 21.41 5.27 1.30
N SER A 47 21.87 4.66 0.21
CA SER A 47 21.08 4.63 -1.04
C SER A 47 19.79 3.83 -0.92
N VAL A 48 19.79 2.71 -0.17
CA VAL A 48 18.56 1.96 0.13
C VAL A 48 17.56 2.84 0.90
N GLU A 49 18.02 3.50 1.97
CA GLU A 49 17.21 4.43 2.77
C GLU A 49 16.63 5.55 1.90
N ASN A 50 17.47 6.24 1.11
CA ASN A 50 17.04 7.30 0.19
C ASN A 50 16.03 6.80 -0.88
N ALA A 51 16.23 5.60 -1.43
CA ALA A 51 15.36 5.03 -2.45
C ALA A 51 13.97 4.68 -1.89
N VAL A 52 13.91 4.13 -0.68
CA VAL A 52 12.65 3.85 0.04
C VAL A 52 11.94 5.14 0.42
N GLN A 53 12.67 6.14 0.91
CA GLN A 53 12.13 7.47 1.23
C GLN A 53 11.52 8.14 -0.01
N ALA A 54 12.24 8.14 -1.14
CA ALA A 54 11.80 8.75 -2.39
C ALA A 54 10.62 8.02 -3.07
N THR A 55 10.25 6.82 -2.61
CA THR A 55 9.20 5.99 -3.20
C THR A 55 8.05 5.76 -2.23
N TRP A 56 8.17 4.79 -1.33
CA TRP A 56 7.08 4.34 -0.47
C TRP A 56 6.67 5.37 0.57
N GLU A 57 7.64 6.05 1.21
CA GLU A 57 7.34 7.07 2.23
C GLU A 57 6.76 8.33 1.57
N ALA A 58 7.41 8.85 0.52
CA ALA A 58 6.96 10.01 -0.25
C ALA A 58 5.52 9.88 -0.79
N ASN A 59 5.04 8.66 -1.02
CA ASN A 59 3.69 8.39 -1.53
C ASN A 59 2.68 7.95 -0.47
N SER A 60 3.08 7.74 0.78
CA SER A 60 2.20 7.22 1.84
C SER A 60 2.32 8.02 3.14
N GLN A 61 2.03 7.40 4.29
CA GLN A 61 2.32 7.94 5.62
C GLN A 61 3.16 6.94 6.45
N VAL A 62 3.74 5.93 5.80
CA VAL A 62 4.78 5.08 6.40
C VAL A 62 6.07 5.87 6.57
N ASP A 63 6.79 5.53 7.62
CA ASP A 63 8.08 6.10 8.04
C ASP A 63 8.95 4.94 8.53
N PHE A 64 9.93 4.51 7.73
CA PHE A 64 10.89 3.48 8.11
C PHE A 64 12.01 4.13 8.92
N THR A 65 12.22 3.66 10.15
CA THR A 65 13.12 4.34 11.10
C THR A 65 14.11 3.41 11.77
N GLY A 66 15.18 3.97 12.31
CA GLY A 66 16.20 3.23 13.05
C GLY A 66 17.49 3.07 12.27
N TRP A 67 17.43 2.50 11.05
CA TRP A 67 18.48 2.38 9.99
C TRP A 67 19.94 2.05 10.43
N GLY A 68 20.15 1.68 11.69
CA GLY A 68 21.43 1.35 12.31
C GLY A 68 21.59 -0.14 12.57
N GLN A 69 22.56 -0.52 13.39
CA GLN A 69 22.80 -1.92 13.75
C GLN A 69 21.59 -2.49 14.48
N CYS A 70 21.16 -3.69 14.10
CA CYS A 70 20.09 -4.39 14.80
C CYS A 70 20.45 -4.68 16.27
N PRO A 71 19.52 -4.49 17.21
CA PRO A 71 19.75 -4.84 18.61
C PRO A 71 19.84 -6.35 18.78
N ASN A 72 20.49 -6.78 19.86
CA ASN A 72 20.50 -8.18 20.28
C ASN A 72 19.11 -8.59 20.79
N GLY A 73 18.62 -9.76 20.38
CA GLY A 73 17.34 -10.32 20.86
C GLY A 73 16.10 -9.73 20.17
N ASN A 74 15.09 -9.34 20.96
CA ASN A 74 13.79 -8.95 20.42
C ASN A 74 13.86 -7.62 19.65
N PHE A 75 13.29 -7.59 18.45
CA PHE A 75 13.12 -6.37 17.65
C PHE A 75 11.70 -6.33 17.08
N ALA A 76 11.04 -5.18 17.17
CA ALA A 76 9.62 -5.02 16.80
C ALA A 76 9.41 -4.51 15.36
N GLY A 77 10.41 -4.73 14.48
CA GLY A 77 10.44 -4.24 13.10
C GLY A 77 11.19 -5.19 12.16
N ILE A 78 11.70 -4.70 11.04
CA ILE A 78 12.35 -5.49 9.99
C ILE A 78 13.88 -5.56 10.20
N ARG A 79 14.42 -6.78 10.28
CA ARG A 79 15.88 -7.01 10.28
C ARG A 79 16.35 -7.25 8.85
N ILE A 80 17.27 -6.42 8.38
CA ILE A 80 17.81 -6.43 7.01
C ILE A 80 19.22 -7.03 7.04
N GLY A 81 19.39 -8.19 6.40
CA GLY A 81 20.69 -8.79 6.14
C GLY A 81 21.21 -8.46 4.75
N ILE A 82 22.51 -8.67 4.55
CA ILE A 82 23.17 -8.50 3.24
C ILE A 82 23.92 -9.79 2.90
N GLU A 83 23.64 -10.37 1.73
CA GLU A 83 24.30 -11.61 1.23
C GLU A 83 24.32 -11.65 -0.30
N ASP A 84 25.39 -12.18 -0.89
CA ASP A 84 25.43 -12.50 -2.33
C ASP A 84 25.06 -13.98 -2.57
N ASN A 85 23.77 -14.25 -2.61
CA ASN A 85 23.25 -15.61 -2.72
C ASN A 85 22.87 -15.97 -4.16
N ALA A 86 23.69 -16.80 -4.81
CA ALA A 86 23.45 -17.29 -6.17
C ALA A 86 22.08 -17.97 -6.39
N ARG A 87 21.50 -18.56 -5.34
CA ARG A 87 20.30 -19.39 -5.41
C ARG A 87 19.01 -18.62 -5.12
N LEU A 88 19.05 -17.68 -4.18
CA LEU A 88 17.86 -16.98 -3.69
C LEU A 88 17.78 -15.53 -4.16
N GLY A 89 18.92 -14.88 -4.43
CA GLY A 89 18.95 -13.43 -4.62
C GLY A 89 18.44 -12.65 -3.40
N PRO A 90 18.13 -11.35 -3.58
CA PRO A 90 17.34 -10.58 -2.64
C PRO A 90 15.95 -11.19 -2.43
N HIS A 91 15.44 -11.16 -1.19
CA HIS A 91 14.16 -11.75 -0.82
C HIS A 91 13.70 -11.34 0.58
N THR A 92 12.41 -11.55 0.88
CA THR A 92 11.85 -11.49 2.24
C THR A 92 11.45 -12.87 2.79
N LYS A 93 11.39 -12.99 4.12
CA LYS A 93 10.97 -14.21 4.85
C LYS A 93 9.56 -14.08 5.40
N GLY A 94 8.59 -14.04 4.49
CA GLY A 94 7.22 -13.62 4.75
C GLY A 94 7.03 -12.16 4.34
N MET A 95 5.83 -11.63 4.57
CA MET A 95 5.41 -10.31 4.11
C MET A 95 4.95 -9.44 5.27
N GLY A 96 5.12 -8.12 5.17
CA GLY A 96 4.61 -7.18 6.17
C GLY A 96 5.02 -7.52 7.61
N THR A 97 4.03 -7.54 8.51
CA THR A 97 4.22 -7.89 9.93
C THR A 97 4.70 -9.32 10.17
N GLU A 98 4.62 -10.24 9.19
CA GLU A 98 5.20 -11.58 9.35
C GLU A 98 6.71 -11.52 9.54
N MET A 99 7.39 -10.55 8.91
CA MET A 99 8.83 -10.32 9.00
C MET A 99 9.28 -9.78 10.36
N LYS A 100 8.33 -9.35 11.22
CA LYS A 100 8.60 -8.66 12.48
C LYS A 100 9.54 -9.45 13.38
N GLY A 101 10.75 -8.90 13.59
CA GLY A 101 11.79 -9.46 14.44
C GLY A 101 12.49 -10.71 13.91
N ARG A 102 12.14 -11.21 12.71
CA ARG A 102 12.78 -12.39 12.11
C ARG A 102 14.23 -12.09 11.75
N PRO A 103 15.22 -12.90 12.20
CA PRO A 103 16.60 -12.77 11.75
C PRO A 103 16.69 -12.92 10.23
N ASN A 104 17.42 -12.00 9.59
CA ASN A 104 17.53 -11.89 8.14
C ASN A 104 16.13 -11.90 7.49
N GLY A 105 15.22 -11.09 8.03
CA GLY A 105 13.81 -11.02 7.63
C GLY A 105 13.64 -10.45 6.22
N MET A 106 14.47 -9.48 5.87
CA MET A 106 14.77 -9.06 4.50
C MET A 106 16.24 -9.37 4.20
N MET A 107 16.54 -9.80 2.98
CA MET A 107 17.88 -9.98 2.45
C MET A 107 18.07 -9.12 1.22
N LEU A 108 19.13 -8.30 1.20
CA LEU A 108 19.55 -7.53 0.04
C LEU A 108 20.90 -8.04 -0.47
N ASN A 109 21.18 -7.86 -1.77
CA ASN A 109 22.46 -8.21 -2.37
C ASN A 109 23.16 -6.94 -2.86
N PHE A 110 24.30 -6.62 -2.23
CA PHE A 110 25.05 -5.39 -2.48
C PHE A 110 26.21 -5.56 -3.48
N THR A 111 26.57 -6.77 -3.87
CA THR A 111 27.67 -7.06 -4.79
C THR A 111 27.15 -7.50 -6.16
N GLN A 112 26.05 -8.26 -6.19
CA GLN A 112 25.38 -8.76 -7.41
C GLN A 112 26.35 -9.55 -8.31
N GLU A 113 27.34 -10.24 -7.71
CA GLU A 113 28.37 -11.02 -8.40
C GLU A 113 27.87 -12.42 -8.73
N ASN A 114 27.10 -13.04 -7.83
CA ASN A 114 26.56 -14.39 -8.01
C ASN A 114 25.09 -14.41 -8.44
N TRP A 115 24.37 -13.30 -8.26
CA TRP A 115 22.99 -13.11 -8.72
C TRP A 115 22.81 -11.68 -9.27
N GLY A 116 21.98 -11.50 -10.30
CA GLY A 116 21.61 -10.17 -10.81
C GLY A 116 22.62 -9.49 -11.72
N GLN A 117 23.67 -10.21 -12.18
CA GLN A 117 24.72 -9.70 -13.06
C GLN A 117 24.17 -9.03 -14.33
N ARG A 118 23.04 -9.53 -14.86
CA ARG A 118 22.33 -8.93 -16.01
C ARG A 118 21.85 -7.51 -15.73
N CYS A 119 21.32 -7.23 -14.54
CA CYS A 119 20.94 -5.87 -14.17
C CYS A 119 22.19 -4.99 -14.09
N THR A 120 23.21 -5.44 -13.34
CA THR A 120 24.46 -4.69 -13.14
C THR A 120 25.14 -4.34 -14.46
N ALA A 121 25.15 -5.25 -15.44
CA ALA A 121 25.73 -5.03 -16.76
C ALA A 121 24.95 -4.04 -17.64
N LEU A 122 23.64 -3.88 -17.43
CA LEU A 122 22.77 -3.00 -18.22
C LEU A 122 22.57 -1.62 -17.58
N TYR A 123 22.48 -1.54 -16.25
CA TYR A 123 22.04 -0.36 -15.51
C TYR A 123 23.05 0.11 -14.44
N GLY A 124 24.08 -0.67 -14.16
CA GLY A 124 25.07 -0.41 -13.10
C GLY A 124 24.62 -0.90 -11.71
N LEU A 125 25.60 -1.32 -10.91
CA LEU A 125 25.38 -1.95 -9.59
C LEU A 125 24.51 -1.10 -8.65
N GLN A 126 24.78 0.20 -8.58
CA GLN A 126 24.11 1.12 -7.68
C GLN A 126 22.60 1.21 -7.96
N THR A 127 22.26 1.40 -9.23
CA THR A 127 20.89 1.41 -9.77
C THR A 127 20.13 0.14 -9.41
N CYS A 128 20.76 -1.02 -9.60
CA CYS A 128 20.14 -2.32 -9.31
C CYS A 128 19.86 -2.52 -7.82
N ILE A 129 20.78 -2.12 -6.94
CA ILE A 129 20.58 -2.17 -5.49
C ILE A 129 19.35 -1.34 -5.09
N GLU A 130 19.22 -0.12 -5.61
CA GLU A 130 18.09 0.77 -5.32
C GLU A 130 16.77 0.17 -5.81
N TRP A 131 16.71 -0.28 -7.07
CA TRP A 131 15.48 -0.83 -7.67
C TRP A 131 15.02 -2.12 -7.00
N ILE A 132 15.94 -2.99 -6.61
CA ILE A 132 15.59 -4.22 -5.88
C ILE A 132 15.21 -3.90 -4.43
N ALA A 133 15.88 -2.94 -3.78
CA ALA A 133 15.49 -2.53 -2.44
C ALA A 133 14.06 -1.98 -2.40
N ILE A 134 13.65 -1.15 -3.38
CA ILE A 134 12.26 -0.68 -3.46
C ILE A 134 11.28 -1.85 -3.61
N HIS A 135 11.61 -2.87 -4.42
CA HIS A 135 10.81 -4.10 -4.54
C HIS A 135 10.69 -4.86 -3.21
N GLU A 136 11.81 -5.15 -2.53
CA GLU A 136 11.78 -5.86 -1.23
C GLU A 136 11.04 -5.06 -0.15
N PHE A 137 11.10 -3.72 -0.19
CA PHE A 137 10.29 -2.87 0.69
C PHE A 137 8.80 -2.87 0.34
N GLY A 138 8.43 -3.22 -0.90
CA GLY A 138 7.04 -3.57 -1.26
C GLY A 138 6.57 -4.82 -0.50
N HIS A 139 7.34 -5.91 -0.52
CA HIS A 139 7.05 -7.10 0.31
C HIS A 139 7.02 -6.77 1.82
N ALA A 140 7.88 -5.85 2.28
CA ALA A 140 7.88 -5.37 3.65
C ALA A 140 6.66 -4.51 4.03
N LEU A 141 5.95 -3.94 3.05
CA LEU A 141 4.63 -3.31 3.20
C LEU A 141 3.47 -4.29 2.98
N ALA A 142 3.79 -5.57 2.84
CA ALA A 142 2.89 -6.66 2.51
C ALA A 142 2.36 -6.69 1.07
N PHE A 143 3.00 -6.03 0.11
CA PHE A 143 2.66 -6.15 -1.32
C PHE A 143 3.38 -7.33 -1.94
N GLY A 144 2.62 -8.26 -2.51
CA GLY A 144 3.10 -9.48 -3.15
C GLY A 144 3.41 -9.27 -4.63
N HIS A 145 3.84 -10.34 -5.27
CA HIS A 145 4.21 -10.35 -6.67
C HIS A 145 3.01 -10.18 -7.60
N GLU A 146 3.02 -9.16 -8.43
CA GLU A 146 1.91 -8.83 -9.33
C GLU A 146 1.68 -9.91 -10.41
N GLN A 147 2.75 -10.61 -10.83
CA GLN A 147 2.64 -11.76 -11.73
C GLN A 147 2.04 -13.02 -11.09
N LYS A 148 1.70 -13.00 -9.80
CA LYS A 148 1.07 -14.12 -9.08
C LYS A 148 -0.42 -13.96 -8.84
N ARG A 149 -1.00 -12.85 -9.30
CA ARG A 149 -2.44 -12.64 -9.32
C ARG A 149 -3.10 -13.61 -10.27
N ASP A 150 -4.31 -14.07 -9.94
CA ASP A 150 -5.05 -15.03 -10.77
C ASP A 150 -5.51 -14.44 -12.11
N ASP A 151 -5.61 -13.11 -12.23
CA ASP A 151 -5.88 -12.35 -13.46
C ASP A 151 -4.63 -12.03 -14.30
N THR A 152 -3.46 -12.55 -13.93
CA THR A 152 -2.20 -12.31 -14.67
C THR A 152 -2.30 -12.81 -16.12
N PRO A 153 -2.02 -11.96 -17.14
CA PRO A 153 -2.04 -12.36 -18.55
C PRO A 153 -1.14 -13.57 -18.85
N PHE A 154 -1.59 -14.46 -19.73
CA PHE A 154 -0.92 -15.73 -20.06
C PHE A 154 0.55 -15.57 -20.53
N GLU A 155 0.85 -14.50 -21.27
CA GLU A 155 2.21 -14.17 -21.72
C GLU A 155 3.19 -13.86 -20.58
N CYS A 156 2.65 -13.51 -19.41
CA CYS A 156 3.38 -13.29 -18.17
C CYS A 156 3.39 -14.54 -17.28
N SER A 157 2.25 -15.22 -17.08
CA SER A 157 2.20 -16.40 -16.19
C SER A 157 3.06 -17.56 -16.70
N SER A 158 3.26 -17.68 -18.02
CA SER A 158 4.24 -18.58 -18.63
C SER A 158 5.72 -18.30 -18.27
N ARG A 159 6.02 -17.18 -17.61
CA ARG A 159 7.36 -16.77 -17.15
C ARG A 159 7.53 -16.86 -15.63
N MET A 160 6.56 -17.45 -14.91
CA MET A 160 6.64 -17.62 -13.46
C MET A 160 7.87 -18.43 -13.06
N GLU A 161 8.72 -17.85 -12.20
CA GLU A 161 9.82 -18.61 -11.59
C GLU A 161 9.30 -19.58 -10.50
N PRO A 162 9.92 -20.77 -10.36
CA PRO A 162 9.54 -21.75 -9.34
C PRO A 162 9.99 -21.29 -7.93
N GLY A 163 9.13 -20.53 -7.24
CA GLY A 163 9.37 -20.09 -5.85
C GLY A 163 8.10 -19.65 -5.12
N GLY A 164 7.89 -20.14 -3.90
CA GLY A 164 6.64 -20.00 -3.13
C GLY A 164 6.46 -18.71 -2.30
N GLY A 165 7.17 -17.61 -2.60
CA GLY A 165 7.12 -16.36 -1.81
C GLY A 165 6.34 -15.21 -2.47
N GLY A 166 5.94 -14.21 -1.67
CA GLY A 166 5.30 -12.98 -2.17
C GLY A 166 3.86 -13.19 -2.67
N GLN A 167 2.97 -13.75 -1.84
CA GLN A 167 1.55 -13.95 -2.17
C GLN A 167 0.62 -13.04 -1.36
N GLY A 168 -0.20 -12.27 -2.07
CA GLY A 168 -1.27 -11.44 -1.52
C GLY A 168 -2.64 -12.09 -1.54
N ASN A 169 -3.67 -11.33 -1.17
CA ASN A 169 -5.04 -11.82 -1.02
C ASN A 169 -6.18 -10.75 -1.00
N VAL A 170 -5.95 -9.44 -1.22
CA VAL A 170 -7.01 -8.39 -1.14
C VAL A 170 -6.96 -7.30 -2.20
N ILE A 171 -8.12 -7.05 -2.79
CA ILE A 171 -8.18 -6.84 -4.23
C ILE A 171 -9.23 -5.79 -4.58
N PHE A 172 -8.79 -4.76 -5.29
CA PHE A 172 -9.55 -3.54 -5.58
C PHE A 172 -8.97 -2.72 -6.75
N THR A 173 -8.07 -3.31 -7.56
CA THR A 173 -7.42 -2.66 -8.72
C THR A 173 -7.21 -3.64 -9.87
N GLU A 174 -7.13 -3.11 -11.10
CA GLU A 174 -6.70 -3.86 -12.28
C GLU A 174 -5.27 -4.42 -12.14
N TRP A 175 -4.90 -5.37 -13.03
CA TRP A 175 -3.56 -5.94 -13.11
C TRP A 175 -2.55 -4.93 -13.67
N ASP A 176 -1.48 -4.69 -12.94
CA ASP A 176 -0.51 -3.66 -13.29
C ASP A 176 0.74 -4.22 -13.97
N GLN A 177 0.79 -4.08 -15.29
CA GLN A 177 1.97 -4.42 -16.08
C GLN A 177 3.24 -3.67 -15.64
N ASN A 178 3.12 -2.47 -15.10
CA ASN A 178 4.24 -1.59 -14.79
C ASN A 178 4.63 -1.59 -13.31
N SER A 179 3.93 -2.35 -12.45
CA SER A 179 4.21 -2.41 -11.02
C SER A 179 5.67 -2.79 -10.77
N ILE A 180 6.29 -2.16 -9.78
CA ILE A 180 7.61 -2.57 -9.30
C ILE A 180 7.61 -4.00 -8.77
N MET A 181 6.45 -4.53 -8.37
CA MET A 181 6.24 -5.89 -7.90
C MET A 181 6.05 -6.93 -9.03
N ASN A 182 6.06 -6.50 -10.30
CA ASN A 182 5.79 -7.35 -11.46
C ASN A 182 7.07 -7.82 -12.17
N TYR A 183 7.41 -9.10 -12.08
CA TYR A 183 8.56 -9.69 -12.80
C TYR A 183 8.40 -9.66 -14.33
N CYS A 184 7.17 -9.52 -14.83
CA CYS A 184 6.88 -9.40 -16.26
C CYS A 184 6.89 -7.94 -16.75
N SER A 185 7.20 -6.97 -15.89
CA SER A 185 7.25 -5.57 -16.28
C SER A 185 8.23 -5.37 -17.44
N PRO A 186 7.86 -4.60 -18.48
CA PRO A 186 8.76 -4.32 -19.61
C PRO A 186 10.02 -3.55 -19.16
N ASN A 187 9.94 -2.90 -18.00
CA ASN A 187 11.04 -2.22 -17.32
C ASN A 187 11.45 -3.05 -16.10
N TYR A 188 12.70 -3.51 -16.02
CA TYR A 188 13.17 -4.32 -14.88
C TYR A 188 12.94 -3.57 -13.55
N ASN A 189 12.19 -4.17 -12.63
CA ASN A 189 11.69 -3.58 -11.38
C ASN A 189 11.13 -2.14 -11.56
N GLY A 190 10.34 -1.91 -12.61
CA GLY A 190 9.74 -0.58 -12.89
C GLY A 190 10.76 0.54 -13.13
N HIS A 191 12.04 0.21 -13.36
CA HIS A 191 13.18 1.14 -13.27
C HIS A 191 13.23 1.93 -11.94
N GLY A 192 12.90 1.27 -10.82
CA GLY A 192 12.93 1.87 -9.48
C GLY A 192 11.83 2.90 -9.24
N ARG A 193 10.72 2.82 -9.97
CA ARG A 193 9.58 3.72 -9.85
C ARG A 193 8.34 2.94 -9.46
N LEU A 194 7.59 3.49 -8.53
CA LEU A 194 6.24 3.04 -8.25
C LEU A 194 5.34 3.43 -9.42
N SER A 195 4.49 2.51 -9.86
CA SER A 195 3.42 2.80 -10.81
C SER A 195 2.30 3.65 -10.17
N ALA A 196 1.30 4.02 -10.96
CA ALA A 196 0.09 4.64 -10.42
C ALA A 196 -0.69 3.70 -9.47
N ILE A 197 -0.67 2.39 -9.71
CA ILE A 197 -1.38 1.37 -8.91
C ILE A 197 -0.60 1.00 -7.65
N ASP A 198 0.75 0.94 -7.71
CA ASP A 198 1.62 0.83 -6.53
C ASP A 198 1.36 2.01 -5.56
N ILE A 199 1.34 3.24 -6.09
CA ILE A 199 1.07 4.46 -5.33
C ILE A 199 -0.35 4.44 -4.74
N LEU A 200 -1.35 4.02 -5.51
CA LEU A 200 -2.72 3.95 -5.05
C LEU A 200 -2.92 2.89 -3.95
N THR A 201 -2.27 1.74 -4.09
CA THR A 201 -2.29 0.62 -3.14
C THR A 201 -1.64 1.02 -1.81
N VAL A 202 -0.45 1.64 -1.84
CA VAL A 202 0.18 2.13 -0.61
C VAL A 202 -0.63 3.26 0.04
N GLN A 203 -1.33 4.09 -0.73
CA GLN A 203 -2.23 5.11 -0.19
C GLN A 203 -3.51 4.50 0.43
N ALA A 204 -4.05 3.41 -0.12
CA ALA A 204 -5.20 2.73 0.43
C ALA A 204 -4.92 2.14 1.82
N TYR A 205 -3.77 1.48 2.01
CA TYR A 205 -3.42 0.89 3.30
C TYR A 205 -2.76 1.88 4.26
N TYR A 206 -1.75 2.60 3.79
CA TYR A 206 -0.84 3.40 4.61
C TYR A 206 -1.02 4.91 4.42
N GLY A 207 -1.98 5.39 3.64
CA GLY A 207 -2.20 6.81 3.38
C GLY A 207 -3.05 7.57 4.40
N ARG A 208 -3.62 6.90 5.42
CA ARG A 208 -4.63 7.45 6.35
C ARG A 208 -5.78 8.16 5.60
N ILE A 209 -6.35 7.47 4.62
CA ILE A 209 -7.45 7.99 3.80
C ILE A 209 -8.82 7.71 4.43
N PRO A 210 -9.87 8.48 4.05
CA PRO A 210 -11.26 8.15 4.37
C PRO A 210 -11.63 6.68 4.11
N THR A 211 -12.37 6.08 5.04
CA THR A 211 -12.83 4.69 4.98
C THR A 211 -14.35 4.63 5.14
N TYR A 212 -15.04 4.10 4.14
CA TYR A 212 -16.48 3.81 4.20
C TYR A 212 -16.71 2.32 4.40
N SER A 213 -17.58 1.94 5.35
CA SER A 213 -17.80 0.55 5.72
C SER A 213 -19.22 0.06 5.41
N THR A 214 -19.40 -1.26 5.39
CA THR A 214 -20.73 -1.91 5.33
C THR A 214 -21.67 -1.55 6.48
N ALA A 215 -21.16 -1.00 7.58
CA ALA A 215 -21.95 -0.39 8.66
C ALA A 215 -22.46 1.03 8.31
N LYS A 216 -22.39 1.43 7.03
CA LYS A 216 -22.77 2.74 6.49
C LYS A 216 -22.11 3.91 7.22
N THR A 217 -20.89 3.71 7.71
CA THR A 217 -20.11 4.71 8.45
C THR A 217 -18.90 5.13 7.61
N LEU A 218 -18.71 6.44 7.46
CA LEU A 218 -17.58 7.09 6.82
C LEU A 218 -16.65 7.68 7.90
N GLN A 219 -15.51 7.02 8.12
CA GLN A 219 -14.44 7.51 8.99
C GLN A 219 -13.47 8.35 8.17
N ILE A 220 -13.19 9.57 8.60
CA ILE A 220 -12.28 10.52 7.94
C ILE A 220 -11.13 10.86 8.89
N PRO A 221 -9.93 10.26 8.71
CA PRO A 221 -8.79 10.51 9.59
C PRO A 221 -8.28 11.95 9.54
N VAL A 222 -8.38 12.61 8.38
CA VAL A 222 -8.00 14.00 8.15
C VAL A 222 -8.96 14.67 7.17
N VAL A 223 -9.66 15.69 7.64
CA VAL A 223 -10.35 16.71 6.84
C VAL A 223 -9.73 18.08 7.13
N ARG A 224 -9.36 18.79 6.06
CA ARG A 224 -8.86 20.17 6.11
C ARG A 224 -10.03 21.14 6.09
N VAL A 225 -10.10 22.02 7.09
CA VAL A 225 -11.11 23.07 7.24
C VAL A 225 -10.41 24.38 7.57
N GLY A 226 -10.49 25.39 6.69
CA GLY A 226 -9.88 26.71 6.93
C GLY A 226 -8.37 26.68 7.24
N GLY A 227 -7.64 25.71 6.68
CA GLY A 227 -6.20 25.51 6.93
C GLY A 227 -5.86 24.66 8.18
N SER A 228 -6.84 24.24 8.97
CA SER A 228 -6.66 23.35 10.13
C SER A 228 -7.08 21.91 9.82
N ASN A 229 -6.41 20.93 10.45
CA ASN A 229 -6.73 19.50 10.31
C ASN A 229 -7.70 19.03 11.42
N TYR A 230 -8.73 18.29 11.04
CA TYR A 230 -9.68 17.64 11.93
C TYR A 230 -9.88 16.17 11.53
N SER A 231 -10.33 15.32 12.45
CA SER A 231 -10.91 14.01 12.13
C SER A 231 -12.43 14.07 12.24
N ALA A 232 -13.15 13.31 11.41
CA ALA A 232 -14.60 13.26 11.41
C ALA A 232 -15.13 11.82 11.29
N SER A 233 -16.28 11.54 11.90
CA SER A 233 -17.10 10.35 11.65
C SER A 233 -18.44 10.80 11.12
N LEU A 234 -18.94 10.16 10.06
CA LEU A 234 -20.30 10.36 9.58
C LEU A 234 -21.02 9.02 9.38
N SER A 235 -22.33 8.99 9.56
CA SER A 235 -23.14 7.78 9.40
C SER A 235 -24.46 8.02 8.66
N ASP A 236 -24.84 7.04 7.83
CA ASP A 236 -26.11 6.96 7.07
C ASP A 236 -26.89 5.72 7.55
N LEU A 237 -27.15 5.61 8.86
CA LEU A 237 -27.56 4.34 9.48
C LEU A 237 -28.91 3.83 8.96
N ASP A 238 -29.89 4.72 8.75
CA ASP A 238 -31.18 4.39 8.14
C ASP A 238 -31.06 4.09 6.64
N GLY A 239 -30.10 4.71 5.93
CA GLY A 239 -29.84 4.47 4.51
C GLY A 239 -30.68 5.34 3.59
N ASP A 240 -31.09 6.54 4.05
CA ASP A 240 -31.76 7.53 3.21
C ASP A 240 -30.77 8.31 2.32
N GLY A 241 -29.45 8.14 2.54
CA GLY A 241 -28.37 8.81 1.83
C GLY A 241 -27.94 10.14 2.46
N ARG A 242 -28.44 10.49 3.65
CA ARG A 242 -28.07 11.68 4.42
C ARG A 242 -27.16 11.29 5.58
N PHE A 243 -25.88 11.54 5.38
CA PHE A 243 -24.86 11.33 6.38
C PHE A 243 -24.97 12.35 7.51
N THR A 244 -25.22 11.88 8.72
CA THR A 244 -25.14 12.66 9.96
C THR A 244 -23.70 12.72 10.45
N LEU A 245 -23.27 13.85 11.03
CA LEU A 245 -21.94 14.00 11.62
C LEU A 245 -21.94 13.47 13.07
N ASP A 246 -21.33 12.31 13.30
CA ASP A 246 -21.33 11.66 14.63
C ASP A 246 -20.23 12.26 15.54
N ALA A 247 -19.08 12.60 14.96
CA ALA A 247 -17.93 13.12 15.68
C ALA A 247 -17.10 14.07 14.81
N PHE A 248 -16.54 15.10 15.44
CA PHE A 248 -15.62 16.06 14.82
C PHE A 248 -14.64 16.59 15.86
N ALA A 249 -13.34 16.44 15.63
CA ALA A 249 -12.29 16.82 16.59
C ALA A 249 -11.03 17.29 15.86
N SER A 250 -10.24 18.18 16.48
CA SER A 250 -8.91 18.55 15.94
C SER A 250 -7.98 17.35 15.89
N THR A 251 -7.11 17.27 14.88
CA THR A 251 -6.15 16.17 14.76
C THR A 251 -4.77 16.65 14.34
N THR A 252 -3.73 16.00 14.89
CA THR A 252 -2.34 16.13 14.43
C THR A 252 -2.01 15.16 13.30
N ASN A 253 -2.94 14.25 12.95
CA ASN A 253 -2.76 13.31 11.87
C ASN A 253 -2.51 14.01 10.53
N GLN A 254 -1.65 13.38 9.73
CA GLN A 254 -1.45 13.68 8.33
C GLN A 254 -2.05 12.54 7.48
N SER A 255 -2.27 12.83 6.20
CA SER A 255 -2.86 11.92 5.22
C SER A 255 -2.27 12.22 3.84
N SER A 256 -2.07 11.19 3.01
CA SER A 256 -1.60 11.35 1.63
C SER A 256 -2.69 11.92 0.70
N LYS A 257 -3.97 11.71 1.04
CA LYS A 257 -5.15 12.18 0.32
C LYS A 257 -6.19 12.73 1.32
N PRO A 258 -5.90 13.83 2.02
CA PRO A 258 -6.79 14.39 3.03
C PRO A 258 -8.09 14.87 2.39
N ALA A 259 -9.20 14.69 3.09
CA ALA A 259 -10.45 15.33 2.73
C ALA A 259 -10.32 16.86 2.86
N VAL A 260 -11.13 17.62 2.11
CA VAL A 260 -11.15 19.09 2.18
C VAL A 260 -12.59 19.56 2.27
N TYR A 261 -12.92 20.31 3.31
CA TYR A 261 -14.21 20.98 3.42
C TYR A 261 -14.07 22.45 3.03
N ASP A 262 -14.76 22.84 1.96
CA ASP A 262 -14.90 24.23 1.53
C ASP A 262 -16.17 24.83 2.13
N SER A 263 -15.99 25.77 3.06
CA SER A 263 -17.09 26.49 3.72
C SER A 263 -17.83 27.47 2.80
N SER A 264 -17.28 27.84 1.65
CA SER A 264 -17.92 28.75 0.70
C SER A 264 -18.95 28.04 -0.19
N SER A 265 -18.62 26.85 -0.71
CA SER A 265 -19.57 25.99 -1.45
C SER A 265 -20.33 24.99 -0.57
N LEU A 266 -19.98 24.91 0.72
CA LEU A 266 -20.47 23.93 1.68
C LEU A 266 -20.20 22.47 1.27
N LYS A 267 -19.13 22.22 0.51
CA LYS A 267 -18.79 20.89 -0.04
C LYS A 267 -17.64 20.23 0.70
N LEU A 268 -17.79 18.94 0.97
CA LEU A 268 -16.73 18.04 1.41
C LEU A 268 -16.20 17.27 0.20
N ASN A 269 -14.96 17.53 -0.19
CA ASN A 269 -14.24 16.78 -1.21
C ASN A 269 -13.46 15.64 -0.56
N LEU A 270 -13.68 14.42 -1.04
CA LEU A 270 -13.02 13.20 -0.62
C LEU A 270 -12.21 12.69 -1.82
N PRO A 271 -10.92 13.10 -1.97
CA PRO A 271 -10.14 12.81 -3.17
C PRO A 271 -9.79 11.32 -3.32
N LEU A 272 -9.79 10.57 -2.21
CA LEU A 272 -9.71 9.11 -2.20
C LEU A 272 -10.45 8.57 -0.97
N VAL A 273 -11.26 7.55 -1.15
CA VAL A 273 -12.02 6.83 -0.13
C VAL A 273 -11.86 5.34 -0.41
N LYS A 274 -11.49 4.56 0.61
CA LYS A 274 -11.58 3.11 0.52
C LYS A 274 -12.92 2.61 1.05
N VAL A 275 -13.56 1.75 0.28
CA VAL A 275 -14.74 1.00 0.74
C VAL A 275 -14.25 -0.33 1.30
N VAL A 276 -14.72 -0.70 2.48
CA VAL A 276 -14.35 -1.94 3.16
C VAL A 276 -15.56 -2.84 3.44
N ASN A 277 -15.36 -4.15 3.32
CA ASN A 277 -16.37 -5.15 3.67
C ASN A 277 -16.47 -5.35 5.20
N GLY A 278 -17.35 -6.25 5.65
CA GLY A 278 -17.56 -6.55 7.08
C GLY A 278 -16.32 -7.11 7.81
N SER A 279 -15.33 -7.60 7.08
CA SER A 279 -14.03 -8.06 7.60
C SER A 279 -12.93 -6.99 7.47
N ASN A 280 -13.29 -5.73 7.20
CA ASN A 280 -12.39 -4.60 6.99
C ASN A 280 -11.43 -4.74 5.78
N LYS A 281 -11.69 -5.69 4.86
CA LYS A 281 -10.92 -5.81 3.61
C LYS A 281 -11.31 -4.69 2.65
N VAL A 282 -10.35 -4.07 1.99
CA VAL A 282 -10.60 -3.09 0.91
C VAL A 282 -11.20 -3.82 -0.28
N ILE A 283 -12.32 -3.32 -0.81
CA ILE A 283 -13.02 -3.91 -1.95
C ILE A 283 -13.20 -2.96 -3.13
N SER A 284 -12.97 -1.66 -2.93
CA SER A 284 -13.03 -0.65 -4.01
C SER A 284 -12.51 0.70 -3.53
N LEU A 285 -12.10 1.53 -4.49
CA LEU A 285 -11.62 2.89 -4.26
C LEU A 285 -12.44 3.90 -5.06
N TYR A 286 -12.88 4.97 -4.40
CA TYR A 286 -13.66 6.05 -4.99
C TYR A 286 -13.05 7.41 -4.65
N SER A 287 -13.33 8.42 -5.47
CA SER A 287 -13.38 9.81 -5.04
C SER A 287 -14.85 10.23 -4.94
N ALA A 288 -15.15 11.18 -4.05
CA ALA A 288 -16.51 11.62 -3.82
C ALA A 288 -16.58 13.11 -3.47
N ILE A 289 -17.70 13.74 -3.81
CA ILE A 289 -18.06 15.08 -3.36
C ILE A 289 -19.37 14.96 -2.59
N MET A 290 -19.43 15.49 -1.37
CA MET A 290 -20.65 15.57 -0.58
C MET A 290 -21.06 17.02 -0.36
N GLN A 291 -22.36 17.28 -0.39
CA GLN A 291 -22.94 18.60 -0.14
C GLN A 291 -23.49 18.64 1.29
N ARG A 292 -23.05 19.61 2.10
CA ARG A 292 -23.64 19.88 3.42
C ARG A 292 -24.91 20.70 3.28
N HIS A 293 -25.93 20.33 4.06
CA HIS A 293 -27.26 20.96 4.12
C HIS A 293 -27.42 21.86 5.34
N ALA A 294 -28.52 22.62 5.39
CA ALA A 294 -28.83 23.53 6.50
C ALA A 294 -29.11 22.80 7.83
N ASP A 295 -29.64 21.58 7.77
CA ASP A 295 -29.84 20.68 8.93
C ASP A 295 -28.52 20.10 9.48
N GLY A 296 -27.40 20.33 8.81
CA GLY A 296 -26.07 19.82 9.18
C GLY A 296 -25.71 18.47 8.58
N THR A 297 -26.64 17.76 7.95
CA THR A 297 -26.38 16.50 7.24
C THR A 297 -25.60 16.74 5.93
N LEU A 298 -24.98 15.68 5.41
CA LEU A 298 -24.30 15.69 4.12
C LEU A 298 -24.91 14.63 3.19
N THR A 299 -25.17 14.97 1.93
CA THR A 299 -25.53 13.98 0.90
C THR A 299 -24.42 13.85 -0.12
N ILE A 300 -24.23 12.63 -0.66
CA ILE A 300 -23.34 12.41 -1.80
C ILE A 300 -23.89 13.19 -3.01
N LEU A 301 -23.07 14.07 -3.58
CA LEU A 301 -23.37 14.82 -4.80
C LEU A 301 -22.84 14.10 -6.03
N SER A 302 -21.65 13.50 -5.93
CA SER A 302 -21.05 12.66 -6.97
C SER A 302 -20.04 11.67 -6.38
N THR A 303 -19.87 10.54 -7.07
CA THR A 303 -18.82 9.53 -6.82
C THR A 303 -18.19 9.13 -8.13
N THR A 304 -16.87 9.03 -8.16
CA THR A 304 -16.11 8.49 -9.30
C THR A 304 -15.26 7.34 -8.81
N GLN A 305 -15.44 6.16 -9.38
CA GLN A 305 -14.60 5.01 -9.10
C GLN A 305 -13.18 5.27 -9.62
N VAL A 306 -12.16 5.11 -8.77
CA VAL A 306 -10.76 5.47 -9.08
C VAL A 306 -10.05 4.35 -9.83
N GLN A 307 -10.44 3.10 -9.54
CA GLN A 307 -10.01 1.90 -10.25
C GLN A 307 -11.20 0.95 -10.38
N PRO A 308 -11.38 0.29 -11.54
CA PRO A 308 -12.34 -0.79 -11.64
C PRO A 308 -12.00 -1.86 -10.59
N VAL A 309 -13.03 -2.41 -9.94
CA VAL A 309 -12.88 -3.73 -9.30
C VAL A 309 -12.82 -4.70 -10.49
N PRO A 310 -11.78 -5.54 -10.61
CA PRO A 310 -11.81 -6.58 -11.63
C PRO A 310 -13.05 -7.44 -11.40
N GLU A 311 -13.76 -7.78 -12.46
CA GLU A 311 -14.97 -8.56 -12.33
C GLU A 311 -14.60 -9.97 -11.85
N THR A 312 -15.02 -10.33 -10.64
CA THR A 312 -14.86 -11.69 -10.12
C THR A 312 -15.64 -12.65 -11.02
N HIS A 313 -14.91 -13.35 -11.90
CA HIS A 313 -15.43 -14.44 -12.73
C HIS A 313 -15.45 -15.77 -11.98
#